data_AF-A0A530RDX0-F1
#
_entry.id   AF-A0A530RDX0-F1
#
_cell.length_a   1.000
_cell.length_b   1.000
_cell.length_c   1.000
_cell.angle_alpha   90.00
_cell.angle_beta   90.00
_cell.angle_gamma   90.00
#
_symmetry.space_group_name_H-M   'P 1'
#
loop_
_entity.id
_entity.type
_entity.pdbx_description
1 polymer ?
#
loop_
_entity_poly.entity_id
_entity_poly.type
_entity_poly.pdbx_seq_one_letter_code
_entity_poly.pdbx_strand_id
1 'polypeptide(L)'
;EEIRRNGGVGELLGHFFDDAGKAVETTLSNRALALAREDISNRRIVAVAGGKVKVRAIKSVLEGRYLKGLVTDERTARSLVEQKSVG
;
A
#
# COMPACT_ATOMS: atom_id res chain seq x y z
N GLU A 1 -0.07 -9.10 -14.69
CA GLU A 1 1.33 -9.16 -15.14
C GLU A 1 2.01 -7.80 -15.29
N GLU A 2 1.38 -6.77 -15.87
CA GLU A 2 1.93 -5.40 -15.98
C GLU A 2 2.35 -4.83 -14.61
N ILE A 3 1.42 -4.80 -13.64
CA ILE A 3 1.66 -4.32 -12.27
C ILE A 3 2.90 -4.99 -11.64
N ARG A 4 2.95 -6.32 -11.69
CA ARG A 4 4.03 -7.11 -11.09
C ARG A 4 5.38 -6.85 -11.77
N ARG A 5 5.38 -6.70 -13.10
CA ARG A 5 6.59 -6.36 -13.88
C ARG A 5 7.12 -4.97 -13.55
N ASN A 6 6.23 -4.03 -13.25
CA ASN A 6 6.58 -2.67 -12.84
C ASN A 6 6.86 -2.54 -11.34
N GLY A 7 6.99 -3.66 -10.61
CA GLY A 7 7.35 -3.65 -9.21
C GLY A 7 6.19 -3.45 -8.23
N GLY A 8 4.93 -3.54 -8.69
CA GLY A 8 3.76 -3.41 -7.82
C GLY A 8 3.62 -4.58 -6.84
N VAL A 9 3.48 -4.24 -5.56
CA VAL A 9 3.51 -5.14 -4.41
C VAL A 9 2.27 -5.03 -3.53
N GLY A 10 1.70 -3.83 -3.41
CA GLY A 10 0.45 -3.59 -2.68
C GLY A 10 -0.49 -2.67 -3.44
N GLU A 11 -1.71 -2.54 -2.94
CA GLU A 11 -2.77 -1.74 -3.56
C GLU A 11 -3.61 -1.03 -2.49
N LEU A 12 -4.00 0.22 -2.76
CA LEU A 12 -4.93 1.01 -1.96
C LEU A 12 -5.92 1.74 -2.88
N LEU A 13 -7.19 1.38 -2.80
CA LEU A 13 -8.30 2.00 -3.54
C LEU A 13 -8.07 2.09 -5.07
N GLY A 14 -7.55 1.04 -5.68
CA GLY A 14 -7.25 0.93 -7.12
C GLY A 14 -5.86 1.41 -7.53
N HIS A 15 -5.06 1.92 -6.58
CA HIS A 15 -3.70 2.42 -6.84
C HIS A 15 -2.66 1.42 -6.36
N PHE A 16 -1.71 1.07 -7.22
CA PHE A 16 -0.67 0.10 -6.91
C PHE A 16 0.61 0.78 -6.44
N PHE A 17 1.34 0.14 -5.53
CA PHE A 17 2.57 0.66 -4.93
C PHE A 17 3.68 -0.39 -4.94
N ASP A 18 4.91 0.06 -5.16
CA ASP A 18 6.12 -0.75 -5.02
C ASP A 18 6.57 -0.88 -3.54
N ASP A 19 7.66 -1.60 -3.29
CA ASP A 19 8.18 -1.82 -1.92
C ASP A 19 8.58 -0.52 -1.20
N ALA A 20 8.90 0.56 -1.93
CA ALA A 20 9.23 1.86 -1.38
C ALA A 20 7.99 2.77 -1.21
N GLY A 21 6.79 2.23 -1.51
CA GLY A 21 5.54 2.99 -1.46
C GLY A 21 5.38 3.98 -2.61
N LYS A 22 6.23 3.91 -3.64
CA LYS A 22 6.05 4.73 -4.84
C LYS A 22 4.94 4.13 -5.69
N ALA A 23 4.10 5.00 -6.23
CA ALA A 23 3.01 4.58 -7.07
C ALA A 23 3.51 3.97 -8.38
N VAL A 24 2.89 2.85 -8.76
CA VAL A 24 3.14 2.15 -10.02
C VAL A 24 2.06 2.59 -10.99
N GLU A 25 2.46 3.38 -12.00
CA GLU A 25 1.55 3.82 -13.05
C GLU A 25 1.13 2.62 -13.92
N THR A 26 -0.18 2.47 -14.13
CA THR A 26 -0.72 1.37 -14.93
C THR A 26 -1.90 1.84 -15.76
N THR A 27 -2.10 1.20 -16.90
CA THR A 27 -3.29 1.45 -17.74
C THR A 27 -4.60 1.06 -17.06
N LEU A 28 -4.54 0.25 -15.99
CA LEU A 28 -5.70 -0.21 -15.24
C LEU A 28 -6.17 0.85 -14.24
N SER A 29 -5.24 1.45 -13.47
CA SER A 29 -5.55 2.50 -12.50
C SER A 29 -6.19 3.72 -13.18
N ASN A 30 -5.77 4.06 -14.40
CA ASN A 30 -6.36 5.16 -15.19
C ASN A 30 -7.79 4.92 -15.68
N ARG A 31 -8.27 3.67 -15.66
CA ARG A 31 -9.63 3.29 -16.10
C ARG A 31 -10.53 2.88 -14.94
N ALA A 32 -9.99 2.80 -13.73
CA ALA A 32 -10.75 2.43 -12.56
C ALA A 32 -11.67 3.58 -12.16
N LEU A 33 -12.93 3.27 -11.79
CA LEU A 33 -13.82 4.19 -11.07
C LEU A 33 -13.37 4.30 -9.60
N ALA A 34 -12.11 4.68 -9.41
CA ALA A 34 -11.47 4.87 -8.13
C ALA A 34 -11.36 6.36 -7.82
N LEU A 35 -11.21 6.69 -6.53
CA LEU A 35 -10.81 8.04 -6.14
C LEU A 35 -9.45 8.36 -6.75
N ALA A 36 -9.26 9.59 -7.22
CA ALA A 36 -7.94 10.04 -7.67
C ALA A 36 -6.96 9.99 -6.50
N ARG A 37 -5.68 9.75 -6.79
CA ARG A 37 -4.65 9.58 -5.75
C ARG A 37 -4.48 10.86 -4.91
N GLU A 38 -4.70 12.01 -5.53
CA GLU A 38 -4.69 13.34 -4.93
C GLU A 38 -5.85 13.54 -3.94
N ASP A 39 -6.99 12.88 -4.15
CA ASP A 39 -8.11 12.90 -3.22
C ASP A 39 -7.86 12.01 -2.01
N ILE A 40 -7.10 10.94 -2.19
CA ILE A 40 -6.74 10.00 -1.12
C ILE A 40 -5.81 10.68 -0.10
N SER A 41 -4.82 11.44 -0.55
CA SER A 41 -3.82 12.08 0.33
C SER A 41 -4.42 13.11 1.30
N ASN A 42 -5.52 13.75 0.91
CA ASN A 42 -6.23 14.76 1.69
C ASN A 42 -7.27 14.17 2.67
N ARG A 43 -7.52 12.86 2.63
CA ARG A 43 -8.54 12.21 3.45
C ARG A 43 -7.95 11.53 4.68
N ARG A 44 -8.76 11.41 5.72
CA ARG A 44 -8.44 10.59 6.89
C ARG A 44 -8.83 9.13 6.61
N ILE A 45 -7.85 8.33 6.21
CA ILE A 45 -8.06 6.91 5.88
C ILE A 45 -7.43 6.03 6.97
N VAL A 46 -8.20 5.06 7.47
CA VAL A 46 -7.72 4.02 8.39
C VAL A 46 -7.88 2.68 7.70
N ALA A 47 -6.78 1.95 7.51
CA ALA A 47 -6.81 0.62 6.92
C ALA A 47 -7.05 -0.48 7.97
N VAL A 48 -7.68 -1.56 7.57
CA VAL A 48 -7.77 -2.80 8.36
C VAL A 48 -7.15 -3.92 7.55
N ALA A 49 -6.03 -4.46 8.03
CA ALA A 49 -5.30 -5.51 7.32
C ALA A 49 -4.45 -6.34 8.27
N GLY A 50 -4.26 -7.63 7.96
CA GLY A 50 -3.51 -8.55 8.80
C GLY A 50 -3.14 -9.83 8.05
N GLY A 51 -2.27 -10.62 8.67
CA GLY A 51 -1.80 -11.91 8.18
C GLY A 51 -0.40 -11.87 7.55
N LYS A 52 0.38 -12.92 7.84
CA LYS A 52 1.78 -13.11 7.37
C LYS A 52 1.95 -12.91 5.87
N VAL A 53 0.99 -13.39 5.06
CA VAL A 53 1.05 -13.30 3.58
C VAL A 53 0.96 -11.84 3.10
N LYS A 54 0.31 -10.96 3.85
CA LYS A 54 0.05 -9.56 3.46
C LYS A 54 1.11 -8.58 3.95
N VAL A 55 2.05 -8.98 4.80
CA VAL A 55 3.04 -8.07 5.43
C VAL A 55 3.72 -7.17 4.40
N ARG A 56 4.20 -7.74 3.28
CA ARG A 56 4.87 -6.98 2.22
C ARG A 56 3.97 -5.93 1.56
N ALA A 57 2.73 -6.31 1.25
CA ALA A 57 1.73 -5.42 0.65
C ALA A 57 1.24 -4.33 1.63
N ILE A 58 1.14 -4.66 2.91
CA ILE A 58 0.80 -3.67 3.95
C ILE A 58 1.93 -2.67 4.08
N LYS A 59 3.19 -3.14 4.10
CA LYS A 59 4.36 -2.27 4.17
C LYS A 59 4.43 -1.31 2.98
N SER A 60 4.26 -1.79 1.74
CA SER A 60 4.28 -0.91 0.57
C SER A 60 3.25 0.23 0.66
N VAL A 61 2.03 -0.07 1.10
CA VAL A 61 0.99 0.97 1.27
C VAL A 61 1.33 1.94 2.40
N LEU A 62 1.92 1.47 3.50
CA LEU A 62 2.36 2.32 4.61
C LEU A 62 3.48 3.29 4.20
N GLU A 63 4.46 2.81 3.43
CA GLU A 63 5.57 3.65 2.92
C GLU A 63 5.05 4.74 1.95
N GLY A 64 3.90 4.51 1.31
CA GLY A 64 3.21 5.52 0.49
C GLY A 64 2.59 6.67 1.30
N ARG A 65 2.50 6.58 2.63
CA ARG A 65 2.04 7.64 3.56
C ARG A 65 0.62 8.20 3.32
N TYR A 66 -0.24 7.44 2.64
CA TYR A 66 -1.65 7.81 2.43
C TYR A 66 -2.55 7.54 3.64
N LEU A 67 -2.15 6.61 4.51
CA LEU A 67 -2.95 6.20 5.66
C LEU A 67 -2.69 7.09 6.88
N LYS A 68 -3.75 7.39 7.63
CA LYS A 68 -3.68 8.05 8.96
C LYS A 68 -3.78 7.05 10.12
N GLY A 69 -4.06 5.79 9.83
CA GLY A 69 -4.06 4.71 10.81
C GLY A 69 -4.10 3.33 10.16
N LEU A 70 -3.67 2.34 10.94
CA LEU A 70 -3.76 0.92 10.60
C LEU A 70 -4.29 0.17 11.82
N VAL A 71 -5.32 -0.64 11.61
CA VAL A 71 -5.76 -1.68 12.55
C VAL A 71 -5.25 -3.02 12.02
N THR A 72 -4.50 -3.74 12.84
CA THR A 72 -3.87 -5.01 12.47
C THR A 72 -3.73 -5.93 13.67
N ASP A 73 -3.41 -7.20 13.42
CA ASP A 73 -3.10 -8.16 14.48
C ASP A 73 -1.65 -8.03 14.97
N GLU A 74 -1.39 -8.52 16.19
CA GLU A 74 -0.10 -8.42 16.86
C GLU A 74 1.06 -9.01 16.03
N ARG A 75 0.84 -10.16 15.40
CA ARG A 75 1.88 -10.85 14.62
C ARG A 75 2.29 -10.04 13.40
N THR A 76 1.31 -9.45 12.73
CA THR A 76 1.53 -8.56 11.58
C THR A 76 2.22 -7.28 12.01
N ALA A 77 1.78 -6.66 13.12
CA ALA A 77 2.42 -5.46 13.68
C ALA A 77 3.91 -5.69 13.98
N ARG A 78 4.26 -6.80 14.66
CA ARG A 78 5.67 -7.18 14.93
C ARG A 78 6.48 -7.32 13.64
N SER A 79 5.92 -8.02 12.65
CA SER A 79 6.58 -8.22 11.36
C SER A 79 6.83 -6.91 10.60
N LEU A 80 5.92 -5.94 10.72
CA LEU A 80 6.03 -4.63 10.06
C LEU A 80 7.15 -3.76 10.67
N VAL A 81 7.33 -3.80 11.99
CA VAL A 81 8.35 -2.99 12.68
C VAL A 81 9.76 -3.60 12.64
N GLU A 82 9.86 -4.93 12.53
CA GLU A 82 11.15 -5.63 12.46
C GLU A 82 11.84 -5.48 11.09
N GLN A 83 11.06 -5.22 10.03
CA GLN A 83 11.61 -4.97 8.70
C GLN A 83 12.15 -3.53 8.63
N LYS A 84 13.47 -3.35 8.78
CA LYS A 84 14.12 -2.05 8.55
C LYS A 84 13.72 -1.47 7.18
N SER A 85 13.38 -0.19 7.14
CA SER A 85 13.28 0.56 5.89
C SER A 85 14.70 0.72 5.33
N VAL A 86 14.87 0.51 4.02
CA VAL A 86 16.11 0.85 3.33
C VAL A 86 16.16 2.37 3.29
N GLY A 87 17.00 2.97 4.13
CA GLY A 87 17.31 4.40 4.12
C GLY A 87 18.28 4.74 3.01
#